data_AF-M7N0S7-F1
#
_entry.id   AF-M7N0S7-F1
#
_cell.length_a   1.000
_cell.length_b   1.000
_cell.length_c   1.000
_cell.angle_alpha   90.00
_cell.angle_beta   90.00
_cell.angle_gamma   90.00
#
_symmetry.space_group_name_H-M   'P 1'
#
loop_
_entity.id
_entity.type
_entity.pdbx_description
1 polymer ?
#
loop_
_entity_poly.entity_id
_entity_poly.type
_entity_poly.pdbx_seq_one_letter_code
_entity_poly.pdbx_strand_id
1 'polypeptide(L)'
;MRYGIQTAKGRQLIKRYPFVPEQDLVVGFCDQATFYWSTQQLDVSDFNPDLYKVPKTATHIGVTLGVLDFDFESLESSLSVSPVHFLELGGGVTSFSLTPDQVAVPEHVGFVVLGLRYYEIIETEVYAFKQPLGIRVLDVLV
;
A
#
# COMPACT_ATOMS: atom_id res chain seq x y z
N MET A 1 -8.06 13.67 17.53
CA MET A 1 -7.96 12.50 16.63
C MET A 1 -7.51 11.22 17.36
N ARG A 2 -6.54 11.29 18.29
CA ARG A 2 -6.06 10.15 19.10
C ARG A 2 -7.16 9.28 19.74
N TYR A 3 -8.11 9.88 20.47
CA TYR A 3 -9.21 9.12 21.08
C TYR A 3 -10.07 8.37 20.06
N GLY A 4 -10.18 8.89 18.83
CA GLY A 4 -10.92 8.23 17.76
C GLY A 4 -10.22 6.95 17.31
N ILE A 5 -8.91 7.02 17.00
CA ILE A 5 -8.14 5.87 16.49
C ILE A 5 -7.98 4.75 17.53
N GLN A 6 -8.04 5.09 18.82
CA GLN A 6 -8.04 4.11 19.91
C GLN A 6 -9.33 3.26 19.96
N THR A 7 -10.43 3.71 19.34
CA THR A 7 -11.67 2.92 19.24
C THR A 7 -11.62 1.94 18.06
N ALA A 8 -12.27 0.79 18.22
CA ALA A 8 -12.45 -0.18 17.12
C ALA A 8 -13.13 0.47 15.90
N LYS A 9 -14.14 1.33 16.14
CA LYS A 9 -14.84 2.07 15.08
C LYS A 9 -13.90 3.02 14.33
N GLY A 10 -13.04 3.76 15.03
CA GLY A 10 -12.08 4.66 14.40
C GLY A 10 -11.07 3.93 13.53
N ARG A 11 -10.53 2.79 14.01
CA ARG A 11 -9.65 1.93 13.18
C ARG A 11 -10.37 1.40 11.95
N GLN A 12 -11.62 0.97 12.09
CA GLN A 12 -12.40 0.50 10.93
C GLN A 12 -12.67 1.62 9.92
N LEU A 13 -12.95 2.84 10.39
CA LEU A 13 -13.23 3.99 9.52
C LEU A 13 -11.99 4.40 8.73
N ILE A 14 -10.80 4.49 9.36
CA ILE A 14 -9.59 4.90 8.65
C ILE A 14 -9.17 3.88 7.58
N LYS A 15 -9.32 2.57 7.86
CA LYS A 15 -9.03 1.50 6.91
C LYS A 15 -9.94 1.55 5.68
N ARG A 16 -11.16 2.05 5.82
CA ARG A 16 -12.16 2.18 4.75
C ARG A 16 -12.20 3.57 4.12
N TYR A 17 -11.34 4.49 4.55
CA TYR A 17 -11.36 5.85 4.04
C TYR A 17 -10.80 5.90 2.60
N PRO A 18 -11.56 6.41 1.62
CA PRO A 18 -11.12 6.47 0.24
C PRO A 18 -10.22 7.69 0.02
N PHE A 19 -8.92 7.56 0.35
CA PHE A 19 -7.91 8.62 0.12
C PHE A 19 -7.83 9.05 -1.35
N VAL A 20 -8.15 8.12 -2.25
CA VAL A 20 -8.32 8.33 -3.69
C VAL A 20 -9.60 7.63 -4.12
N PRO A 21 -10.26 8.04 -5.22
CA PRO A 21 -11.40 7.32 -5.78
C PRO A 21 -11.10 5.83 -5.89
N GLU A 22 -11.98 5.00 -5.34
CA GLU A 22 -11.78 3.56 -5.31
C GLU A 22 -11.83 2.96 -6.71
N GLN A 23 -10.88 2.07 -7.00
CA GLN A 23 -10.80 1.33 -8.24
C GLN A 23 -10.83 -0.16 -7.92
N ASP A 24 -11.54 -0.95 -8.73
CA ASP A 24 -11.71 -2.41 -8.53
C ASP A 24 -10.38 -3.14 -8.38
N LEU A 25 -9.35 -2.70 -9.11
CA LEU A 25 -8.00 -3.25 -9.03
C LEU A 25 -7.40 -3.11 -7.63
N VAL A 26 -7.58 -1.94 -6.99
CA VAL A 26 -7.05 -1.69 -5.64
C VAL A 26 -7.77 -2.56 -4.61
N VAL A 27 -9.09 -2.73 -4.76
CA VAL A 27 -9.87 -3.60 -3.88
C VAL A 27 -9.41 -5.05 -4.02
N GLY A 28 -9.34 -5.55 -5.25
CA GLY A 28 -8.91 -6.92 -5.51
C GLY A 28 -7.45 -7.18 -5.13
N PHE A 29 -6.58 -6.19 -5.23
CA PHE A 29 -5.22 -6.27 -4.68
C PHE A 29 -5.25 -6.45 -3.16
N CYS A 30 -6.02 -5.62 -2.45
CA CYS A 30 -6.13 -5.69 -0.99
C CYS A 30 -6.73 -7.02 -0.51
N ASP A 31 -7.65 -7.63 -1.27
CA ASP A 31 -8.22 -8.95 -0.94
C ASP A 31 -7.17 -10.08 -0.98
N GLN A 32 -6.09 -9.90 -1.74
CA GLN A 32 -4.98 -10.85 -1.86
C GLN A 32 -3.78 -10.51 -0.96
N ALA A 33 -3.87 -9.42 -0.19
CA ALA A 33 -2.75 -8.88 0.57
C ALA A 33 -2.92 -9.10 2.08
N THR A 34 -1.90 -9.66 2.73
CA THR A 34 -1.86 -9.90 4.18
C THR A 34 -0.61 -9.27 4.78
N PHE A 35 -0.78 -8.44 5.80
CA PHE A 35 0.33 -7.79 6.50
C PHE A 35 0.58 -8.40 7.88
N TYR A 36 1.85 -8.53 8.25
CA TYR A 36 2.29 -9.09 9.54
C TYR A 36 3.10 -8.06 10.34
N TRP A 37 2.56 -7.59 11.47
CA TRP A 37 3.24 -6.61 12.33
C TRP A 37 4.57 -7.09 12.91
N SER A 38 4.72 -8.38 13.18
CA SER A 38 5.94 -8.95 13.77
C SER A 38 7.18 -8.83 12.87
N THR A 39 6.97 -8.82 11.55
CA THR A 39 8.04 -8.75 10.54
C THR A 39 7.94 -7.50 9.67
N GLN A 40 6.83 -6.77 9.77
CA GLN A 40 6.44 -5.70 8.86
C GLN A 40 6.41 -6.12 7.39
N GLN A 41 6.14 -7.40 7.14
CA GLN A 41 6.04 -7.95 5.80
C GLN A 41 4.60 -7.91 5.30
N LEU A 42 4.42 -7.45 4.06
CA LEU A 42 3.20 -7.62 3.28
C LEU A 42 3.39 -8.77 2.31
N ASP A 43 2.57 -9.80 2.43
CA ASP A 43 2.50 -10.89 1.46
C ASP A 43 1.29 -10.68 0.55
N VAL A 44 1.52 -10.82 -0.77
CA VAL A 44 0.49 -10.81 -1.79
C VAL A 44 0.51 -12.16 -2.48
N SER A 45 -0.63 -12.83 -2.53
CA SER A 45 -0.74 -14.18 -3.11
C SER A 45 -1.75 -14.21 -4.25
N ASP A 46 -1.37 -14.85 -5.35
CA ASP A 46 -2.27 -15.15 -6.48
C ASP A 46 -2.99 -13.93 -7.07
N PHE A 47 -2.36 -12.75 -7.02
CA PHE A 47 -2.92 -11.54 -7.60
C PHE A 47 -2.76 -11.56 -9.12
N ASN A 48 -3.83 -11.21 -9.85
CA ASN A 48 -3.79 -11.12 -11.32
C ASN A 48 -4.26 -9.73 -11.78
N PRO A 49 -3.34 -8.83 -12.17
CA PRO A 49 -3.70 -7.49 -12.63
C PRO A 49 -4.46 -7.49 -13.96
N ASP A 50 -4.38 -8.57 -14.75
CA ASP A 50 -4.97 -8.66 -16.09
C ASP A 50 -6.50 -8.82 -16.06
N LEU A 51 -7.07 -9.06 -14.89
CA LEU A 51 -8.52 -9.11 -14.67
C LEU A 51 -9.16 -7.71 -14.64
N TYR A 52 -8.37 -6.64 -14.65
CA TYR A 52 -8.84 -5.27 -14.46
C TYR A 52 -8.60 -4.39 -15.68
N LYS A 53 -9.40 -3.33 -15.80
CA LYS A 53 -9.20 -2.30 -16.83
C LYS A 53 -8.03 -1.40 -16.43
N VAL A 54 -7.02 -1.33 -17.29
CA VAL A 54 -5.83 -0.51 -17.10
C VAL A 54 -5.69 0.54 -18.20
N PRO A 55 -5.00 1.67 -17.96
CA PRO A 55 -4.68 2.64 -19.00
C PRO A 55 -3.86 2.02 -20.14
N LYS A 56 -4.08 2.48 -21.39
CA LYS A 56 -3.44 1.88 -22.58
C LYS A 56 -1.91 1.90 -22.59
N THR A 57 -1.29 2.92 -21.99
CA THR A 57 0.17 3.07 -21.96
C THR A 57 0.79 2.55 -20.66
N ALA A 58 -0.03 2.05 -19.72
CA ALA A 58 0.50 1.43 -18.52
C ALA A 58 1.09 0.08 -18.90
N THR A 59 2.32 -0.14 -18.46
CA THR A 59 3.05 -1.41 -18.62
C THR A 59 3.20 -2.14 -17.29
N HIS A 60 3.21 -1.40 -16.18
CA HIS A 60 3.43 -1.94 -14.85
C HIS A 60 2.54 -1.25 -13.80
N ILE A 61 2.34 -1.94 -12.68
CA ILE A 61 1.88 -1.35 -11.43
C ILE A 61 3.05 -1.37 -10.45
N GLY A 62 3.42 -0.20 -9.93
CA GLY A 62 4.35 -0.10 -8.82
C GLY A 62 3.58 -0.22 -7.50
N VAL A 63 4.06 -1.10 -6.64
CA VAL A 63 3.53 -1.37 -5.31
C VAL A 63 4.55 -0.93 -4.27
N THR A 64 4.12 -0.13 -3.30
CA THR A 64 4.94 0.26 -2.15
C THR A 64 4.20 -0.01 -0.84
N LEU A 65 4.95 -0.48 0.15
CA LEU A 65 4.49 -0.65 1.52
C LEU A 65 5.15 0.42 2.38
N GLY A 66 4.35 1.13 3.18
CA GLY A 66 4.82 2.10 4.17
C GLY A 66 4.37 1.71 5.57
N VAL A 67 5.25 1.88 6.55
CA VAL A 67 4.92 1.83 7.98
C VAL A 67 5.17 3.21 8.57
N LEU A 68 4.08 3.89 8.94
CA LEU A 68 4.08 5.22 9.53
C LEU A 68 3.94 5.09 11.04
N ASP A 69 4.88 5.65 11.80
CA ASP A 69 4.70 5.92 13.23
C ASP A 69 4.33 7.40 13.40
N PHE A 70 3.16 7.68 13.96
CA PHE A 70 2.64 9.04 14.14
C PHE A 70 2.35 9.34 15.60
N ASP A 71 3.00 10.39 16.13
CA ASP A 71 2.71 10.92 17.44
C ASP A 71 1.60 11.98 17.37
N PHE A 72 0.43 11.66 17.92
CA PHE A 72 -0.70 12.59 17.97
C PHE A 72 -0.54 13.71 19.00
N GLU A 73 0.41 13.63 19.91
CA GLU A 73 0.69 14.66 20.91
C GLU A 73 1.65 15.72 20.37
N SER A 74 2.80 15.31 19.81
CA SER A 74 3.78 16.23 19.21
C SER A 74 3.50 16.59 17.74
N LEU A 75 2.68 15.80 17.05
CA LEU A 75 2.45 15.84 15.60
C LEU A 75 3.69 15.48 14.76
N GLU A 76 4.67 14.83 15.36
CA GLU A 76 5.82 14.27 14.66
C GLU A 76 5.48 12.91 14.04
N SER A 77 6.25 12.52 13.02
CA SER A 77 6.07 11.23 12.38
C SER A 77 7.35 10.71 11.74
N SER A 78 7.44 9.39 11.64
CA SER A 78 8.47 8.69 10.89
C SER A 78 7.81 7.70 9.92
N LEU A 79 8.32 7.61 8.69
CA LEU A 79 7.77 6.74 7.66
C LEU A 79 8.91 5.89 7.07
N SER A 80 8.82 4.58 7.26
CA SER A 80 9.68 3.60 6.58
C SER A 80 8.92 3.05 5.37
N VAL A 81 9.54 3.02 4.19
CA VAL A 81 8.91 2.59 2.94
C VAL A 81 9.74 1.47 2.33
N SER A 82 9.09 0.50 1.68
CA SER A 82 9.76 -0.52 0.89
C SER A 82 10.29 0.04 -0.43
N PRO A 83 11.24 -0.63 -1.09
CA PRO A 83 11.48 -0.43 -2.51
C PRO A 83 10.19 -0.66 -3.31
N VAL A 84 10.09 -0.02 -4.48
CA VAL A 84 8.94 -0.24 -5.38
C VAL A 84 9.04 -1.64 -5.97
N HIS A 85 8.01 -2.46 -5.77
CA HIS A 85 7.86 -3.72 -6.49
C HIS A 85 7.03 -3.48 -7.75
N PHE A 86 7.59 -3.79 -8.91
CA PHE A 86 6.92 -3.63 -10.19
C PHE A 86 6.22 -4.92 -10.61
N LEU A 87 4.91 -4.83 -10.82
CA LEU A 87 4.08 -5.87 -11.39
C LEU A 87 3.86 -5.59 -12.86
N GLU A 88 4.32 -6.49 -13.73
CA GLU A 88 4.10 -6.39 -15.16
C GLU A 88 2.62 -6.62 -15.50
N LEU A 89 2.05 -5.74 -16.31
CA LEU A 89 0.71 -5.90 -16.88
C LEU A 89 0.79 -6.81 -18.10
N GLY A 90 -0.07 -7.81 -18.19
CA GLY A 90 -0.05 -8.88 -19.18
C GLY A 90 0.79 -10.10 -18.77
N GLY A 91 1.40 -10.07 -17.57
CA GLY A 91 2.24 -11.15 -17.04
C GLY A 91 1.47 -12.28 -16.34
N GLY A 92 0.16 -12.15 -16.12
CA GLY A 92 -0.67 -13.13 -15.41
C GLY A 92 -0.59 -13.07 -13.89
N VAL A 93 -0.75 -14.23 -13.24
CA VAL A 93 -0.84 -14.37 -11.78
C VAL A 93 0.54 -14.21 -11.14
N THR A 94 0.62 -13.44 -10.04
CA THR A 94 1.86 -13.17 -9.30
C THR A 94 1.67 -13.24 -7.79
N SER A 95 2.74 -13.66 -7.11
CA SER A 95 2.85 -13.71 -5.66
C SER A 95 4.20 -13.15 -5.25
N PHE A 96 4.22 -12.26 -4.25
CA PHE A 96 5.44 -11.59 -3.80
C PHE A 96 5.28 -11.08 -2.36
N SER A 97 6.41 -10.69 -1.78
CA SER A 97 6.47 -10.09 -0.44
C SER A 97 7.16 -8.73 -0.50
N LEU A 98 6.71 -7.80 0.34
CA LEU A 98 7.30 -6.49 0.53
C LEU A 98 7.61 -6.27 2.01
N THR A 99 8.78 -5.71 2.29
CA THR A 99 9.18 -5.27 3.63
C THR A 99 9.78 -3.87 3.50
N PRO A 100 9.52 -2.94 4.45
CA PRO A 100 10.20 -1.65 4.47
C PRO A 100 11.71 -1.80 4.59
N ASP A 101 12.48 -0.81 4.12
CA ASP A 101 13.94 -0.82 4.22
C ASP A 101 14.44 -0.93 5.68
N GLN A 102 13.65 -0.41 6.62
CA GLN A 102 13.90 -0.52 8.05
C GLN A 102 12.66 -1.03 8.76
N VAL A 103 12.81 -2.16 9.44
CA VAL A 103 11.78 -2.75 10.31
C VAL A 103 11.95 -2.19 11.71
N ALA A 104 10.99 -1.37 12.16
CA ALA A 104 11.00 -0.77 13.49
C ALA A 104 9.59 -0.74 14.05
N VAL A 105 9.38 -1.34 15.23
CA VAL A 105 8.08 -1.33 15.90
C VAL A 105 7.69 0.13 16.21
N PRO A 106 6.52 0.61 15.76
CA PRO A 106 6.07 1.97 16.07
C PRO A 106 6.02 2.23 17.58
N GLU A 107 6.50 3.40 18.00
CA GLU A 107 6.48 3.82 19.41
C GLU A 107 5.18 4.54 19.79
N HIS A 108 4.45 5.06 18.79
CA HIS A 108 3.19 5.77 18.96
C HIS A 108 2.04 5.03 18.25
N VAL A 109 1.35 5.68 17.30
CA VAL A 109 0.31 5.02 16.50
C VAL A 109 0.91 4.60 15.17
N GLY A 110 1.00 3.28 14.97
CA GLY A 110 1.46 2.68 13.74
C GLY A 110 0.36 2.59 12.69
N PHE A 111 0.64 3.01 11.46
CA PHE A 111 -0.22 2.79 10.30
C PHE A 111 0.54 2.01 9.22
N VAL A 112 -0.11 1.01 8.66
CA VAL A 112 0.37 0.31 7.46
C VAL A 112 -0.32 0.92 6.26
N VAL A 113 0.47 1.51 5.37
CA VAL A 113 -0.02 2.22 4.19
C VAL A 113 0.44 1.50 2.93
N LEU A 114 -0.50 1.17 2.06
CA LEU A 114 -0.27 0.65 0.73
C LEU A 114 -0.34 1.79 -0.28
N GLY A 115 0.69 1.90 -1.12
CA GLY A 115 0.71 2.74 -2.31
C GLY A 115 0.68 1.90 -3.58
N LEU A 116 -0.19 2.27 -4.52
CA LEU A 116 -0.28 1.70 -5.87
C LEU A 116 -0.23 2.83 -6.89
N ARG A 117 0.54 2.64 -7.98
CA ARG A 117 0.62 3.59 -9.09
C ARG A 117 0.91 2.88 -10.40
N TYR A 118 0.35 3.37 -11.51
CA TYR A 118 0.72 2.91 -12.85
C TYR A 118 2.06 3.48 -13.31
N TYR A 119 2.81 2.66 -14.04
CA TYR A 119 4.07 3.02 -14.66
C TYR A 119 4.10 2.61 -16.13
N GLU A 120 4.75 3.43 -16.94
CA GLU A 120 5.22 3.08 -18.27
C GLU A 120 6.73 2.87 -18.17
N ILE A 121 7.17 1.63 -18.41
CA ILE A 121 8.58 1.25 -18.43
C ILE A 121 8.92 0.92 -19.87
N ILE A 122 9.86 1.68 -20.43
CA ILE A 122 10.34 1.52 -21.80
C ILE A 122 11.84 1.31 -21.70
N GLU A 123 12.31 0.12 -22.07
CA GLU A 123 13.69 -0.32 -21.88
C GLU A 123 14.14 -0.18 -20.41
N THR A 124 14.93 0.86 -20.09
CA THR A 124 15.41 1.14 -18.72
C THR A 124 14.79 2.39 -18.10
N GLU A 125 13.94 3.10 -18.85
CA GLU A 125 13.31 4.34 -18.38
C GLU A 125 11.99 4.05 -17.68
N VAL A 126 11.79 4.66 -16.50
CA VAL A 126 10.63 4.43 -15.63
C VAL A 126 9.83 5.71 -15.50
N TYR A 127 8.62 5.72 -16.06
CA TYR A 127 7.71 6.87 -16.02
C TYR A 127 6.51 6.60 -15.13
N ALA A 128 6.45 7.32 -14.02
CA ALA A 128 5.32 7.26 -13.10
C ALA A 128 4.12 8.06 -13.63
N PHE A 129 2.93 7.47 -13.59
CA PHE A 129 1.70 8.22 -13.89
C PHE A 129 1.47 9.29 -12.81
N LYS A 130 0.97 10.47 -13.22
CA LYS A 130 0.79 11.61 -12.31
C LYS A 130 -0.17 11.30 -11.16
N GLN A 131 -1.25 10.58 -11.45
CA GLN A 131 -2.23 10.23 -10.44
C GLN A 131 -1.89 8.87 -9.80
N PRO A 132 -1.96 8.76 -8.45
CA PRO A 132 -1.89 7.45 -7.81
C PRO A 132 -3.06 6.58 -8.25
N LEU A 133 -2.80 5.27 -8.37
CA LEU A 133 -3.83 4.27 -8.60
C LEU A 133 -4.60 4.01 -7.30
N GLY A 134 -3.87 3.88 -6.18
CA GLY A 134 -4.44 3.53 -4.88
C GLY A 134 -3.59 4.04 -3.73
N ILE A 135 -4.25 4.51 -2.68
CA ILE A 135 -3.67 4.65 -1.34
C ILE A 135 -4.65 4.00 -0.37
N ARG A 136 -4.17 3.08 0.48
CA ARG A 136 -4.99 2.36 1.46
C ARG A 136 -4.27 2.24 2.79
N VAL A 137 -5.00 2.35 3.89
CA VAL A 137 -4.51 1.94 5.21
C VAL A 137 -4.91 0.47 5.40
N LEU A 138 -3.93 -0.42 5.39
CA LEU A 138 -4.14 -1.86 5.53
C LEU A 138 -4.37 -2.26 6.98
N ASP A 139 -3.67 -1.62 7.92
CA ASP A 139 -3.84 -1.88 9.33
C ASP A 139 -3.34 -0.75 10.24
N VAL A 140 -3.69 -0.84 11.53
CA VAL A 140 -3.33 0.15 12.55
C VAL A 140 -2.92 -0.54 13.85
N LEU A 141 -1.77 -0.16 14.40
CA LEU A 141 -1.27 -0.54 15.72
C LEU A 141 -1.41 0.67 16.67
N VAL A 142 -1.96 0.45 17.86
CA VAL A 142 -2.22 1.48 18.89
C VAL A 142 -1.67 1.07 20.24
#